data_AF-A0A6N2X4Z9-F1
#
_entry.id   AF-A0A6N2X4Z9-F1
#
_cell.length_a   1.000
_cell.length_b   1.000
_cell.length_c   1.000
_cell.angle_alpha   90.00
_cell.angle_beta   90.00
_cell.angle_gamma   90.00
#
_symmetry.space_group_name_H-M   'P 1'
#
loop_
_entity.id
_entity.type
_entity.pdbx_description
1 polymer ?
#
loop_
_entity_poly.entity_id
_entity_poly.type
_entity_poly.pdbx_seq_one_letter_code
_entity_poly.pdbx_strand_id
1 'polypeptide(L)'
;MQINANYSVNGVPYDNKRKQNNIPQFSTECAVQENENINPYMAEADFDEKAFDMIGPNAPQDVKDAWMEAAKDINANGMGIKKNGMLSHISQMMVQRLNKQLKGDGDADNIDILGNTTESAIQATSRALYDLDHPREYVPKSIEVQRACMKEREVYVAFLEKLEKLKVSW
;
A
#
# COMPACT_ATOMS: atom_id res chain seq x y z
N MET A 1 41.29 12.25 28.76
CA MET A 1 41.20 11.06 29.64
C MET A 1 40.85 9.88 28.78
N GLN A 2 41.79 8.94 28.59
CA GLN A 2 41.52 7.64 27.99
C GLN A 2 40.96 6.72 29.08
N ILE A 3 39.82 6.10 28.83
CA ILE A 3 39.18 5.16 29.74
C ILE A 3 39.24 3.78 29.09
N ASN A 4 40.21 2.98 29.51
CA ASN A 4 40.27 1.56 29.23
C ASN A 4 39.36 0.85 30.24
N ALA A 5 38.26 0.26 29.76
CA ALA A 5 37.43 -0.63 30.57
C ALA A 5 37.66 -2.08 30.11
N ASN A 6 38.53 -2.78 30.83
CA ASN A 6 38.61 -4.24 30.80
C ASN A 6 37.42 -4.80 31.56
N TYR A 7 36.47 -5.43 30.87
CA TYR A 7 35.53 -6.36 31.49
C TYR A 7 35.75 -7.76 30.92
N SER A 8 36.29 -8.63 31.78
CA SER A 8 36.45 -10.06 31.56
C SER A 8 35.09 -10.75 31.73
N VAL A 9 34.57 -11.33 30.66
CA VAL A 9 33.44 -12.26 30.71
C VAL A 9 34.01 -13.67 30.76
N ASN A 10 33.98 -14.28 31.95
CA ASN A 10 34.19 -15.72 32.11
C ASN A 10 33.02 -16.45 31.43
N GLY A 11 33.21 -16.81 30.16
CA GLY A 11 32.24 -17.55 29.37
C GLY A 11 32.10 -18.99 29.89
N VAL A 12 30.95 -19.30 30.46
CA VAL A 12 30.51 -20.69 30.66
C VAL A 12 30.22 -21.27 29.26
N PRO A 13 30.76 -22.44 28.87
CA PRO A 13 30.44 -23.02 27.59
C PRO A 13 29.03 -23.61 27.66
N TYR A 14 28.05 -22.98 26.98
CA TYR A 14 26.77 -23.64 26.75
C TYR A 14 26.93 -24.64 25.61
N ASP A 15 27.12 -25.91 25.99
CA ASP A 15 27.02 -27.08 25.12
C ASP A 15 25.59 -27.21 24.56
N ASN A 16 25.32 -26.58 23.42
CA ASN A 16 24.11 -26.85 22.63
C ASN A 16 24.33 -28.09 21.73
N LYS A 17 24.47 -29.26 22.35
CA LYS A 17 24.34 -30.56 21.65
C LYS A 17 22.93 -31.10 21.80
N ARG A 18 21.96 -30.46 21.15
CA ARG A 18 20.71 -31.10 20.75
C ARG A 18 20.63 -31.06 19.23
N LYS A 19 20.87 -32.23 18.64
CA LYS A 19 20.71 -32.51 17.21
C LYS A 19 19.25 -32.28 16.82
N GLN A 20 18.93 -31.09 16.30
CA GLN A 20 17.71 -30.86 15.53
C GLN A 20 17.97 -31.31 14.08
N ASN A 21 17.98 -32.62 13.87
CA ASN A 21 18.18 -33.23 12.55
C ASN A 21 16.93 -33.17 11.65
N ASN A 22 15.95 -32.32 11.94
CA ASN A 22 14.69 -32.22 11.19
C ASN A 22 14.16 -30.77 11.13
N ILE A 23 15.05 -29.79 10.96
CA ILE A 23 14.62 -28.46 10.51
C ILE A 23 14.80 -28.47 9.00
N PRO A 24 13.71 -28.36 8.20
CA PRO A 24 13.85 -28.11 6.77
C PRO A 24 14.70 -26.84 6.63
N GLN A 25 15.91 -26.97 6.08
CA GLN A 25 16.68 -25.81 5.67
C GLN A 25 15.87 -25.16 4.54
N PHE A 26 15.22 -24.04 4.84
CA PHE A 26 14.59 -23.24 3.81
C PHE A 26 15.74 -22.58 3.04
N SER A 27 16.19 -23.24 1.97
CA SER A 27 17.09 -22.62 1.00
C SER A 27 16.48 -21.29 0.60
N THR A 28 17.18 -20.19 0.83
CA THR A 28 16.85 -18.89 0.22
C THR A 28 17.25 -18.92 -1.25
N GLU A 29 16.76 -19.90 -1.99
CA GLU A 29 16.53 -19.70 -3.41
C GLU A 29 15.28 -18.83 -3.47
N CYS A 30 15.46 -17.54 -3.74
CA CYS A 30 14.39 -16.78 -4.37
C CYS A 30 14.09 -17.51 -5.69
N ALA A 31 13.16 -18.46 -5.64
CA ALA A 31 12.42 -18.83 -6.81
C ALA A 31 11.75 -17.54 -7.28
N VAL A 32 12.37 -16.89 -8.27
CA VAL A 32 11.67 -15.95 -9.12
C VAL A 32 10.66 -16.80 -9.85
N GLN A 33 9.50 -17.03 -9.23
CA GLN A 33 8.33 -17.36 -10.00
C GLN A 33 8.10 -16.12 -10.87
N GLU A 34 8.53 -16.21 -12.13
CA GLU A 34 7.95 -15.39 -13.17
C GLU A 34 6.46 -15.67 -13.10
N ASN A 35 5.71 -14.68 -12.61
CA ASN A 35 4.26 -14.75 -12.61
C ASN A 35 3.83 -14.81 -14.07
N GLU A 36 3.57 -16.00 -14.61
CA GLU A 36 3.11 -16.25 -16.00
C GLU A 36 1.71 -15.67 -16.30
N ASN A 37 1.21 -14.74 -15.48
CA ASN A 37 -0.09 -14.10 -15.67
C ASN A 37 -0.02 -12.58 -15.49
N ILE A 38 1.02 -11.96 -16.04
CA ILE A 38 0.93 -10.57 -16.43
C ILE A 38 0.89 -10.62 -17.94
N ASN A 39 -0.29 -10.37 -18.53
CA ASN A 39 -0.36 -10.15 -19.96
C ASN A 39 0.65 -9.02 -20.28
N PRO A 40 1.74 -9.28 -21.02
CA PRO A 40 2.73 -8.25 -21.33
C PRO A 40 2.13 -7.13 -22.22
N TYR A 41 0.88 -7.30 -22.64
CA TYR A 41 0.04 -6.40 -23.41
C TYR A 41 -1.14 -5.79 -22.63
N MET A 42 -1.04 -5.62 -21.30
CA MET A 42 -1.92 -4.66 -20.61
C MET A 42 -1.32 -3.26 -20.72
N ALA A 43 -2.06 -2.32 -21.31
CA ALA A 43 -1.67 -0.92 -21.33
C ALA A 43 -1.61 -0.37 -19.90
N GLU A 44 -0.69 0.56 -19.60
CA GLU A 44 -0.57 1.14 -18.25
C GLU A 44 -1.89 1.74 -17.75
N ALA A 45 -2.67 2.34 -18.65
CA ALA A 45 -4.02 2.84 -18.36
C ALA A 45 -4.97 1.73 -17.87
N ASP A 46 -4.93 0.55 -18.48
CA ASP A 46 -5.78 -0.60 -18.12
C ASP A 46 -5.45 -1.13 -16.71
N PHE A 47 -4.17 -1.05 -16.31
CA PHE A 47 -3.75 -1.43 -14.96
C PHE A 47 -4.19 -0.44 -13.89
N ASP A 48 -4.01 0.86 -14.14
CA ASP A 48 -4.38 1.92 -13.21
C ASP A 48 -5.91 2.02 -13.05
N GLU A 49 -6.66 1.80 -14.14
CA GLU A 49 -8.11 1.69 -14.10
C GLU A 49 -8.55 0.49 -13.26
N LYS A 50 -7.96 -0.68 -13.47
CA LYS A 50 -8.27 -1.87 -12.65
C LYS A 50 -7.94 -1.66 -11.17
N ALA A 51 -6.87 -0.92 -10.87
CA ALA A 51 -6.51 -0.58 -9.50
C ALA A 51 -7.54 0.40 -8.87
N PHE A 52 -8.06 1.34 -9.65
CA PHE A 52 -9.14 2.23 -9.24
C PHE A 52 -10.45 1.48 -8.98
N ASP A 53 -10.84 0.57 -9.87
CA ASP A 53 -12.09 -0.20 -9.77
C ASP A 53 -12.13 -1.07 -8.49
N MET A 54 -10.99 -1.38 -7.87
CA MET A 54 -10.93 -2.07 -6.57
C MET A 54 -11.47 -1.24 -5.39
N ILE A 55 -11.53 0.09 -5.54
CA ILE A 55 -11.91 1.02 -4.46
C ILE A 55 -13.05 1.97 -4.83
N GLY A 56 -13.35 2.13 -6.12
CA GLY A 56 -14.42 3.03 -6.59
C GLY A 56 -15.23 2.46 -7.75
N PRO A 57 -15.76 1.23 -7.67
CA PRO A 57 -16.52 0.63 -8.78
C PRO A 57 -17.78 1.43 -9.17
N ASN A 58 -18.35 2.22 -8.24
CA ASN A 58 -19.51 3.08 -8.49
C ASN A 58 -19.15 4.58 -8.54
N ALA A 59 -17.86 4.92 -8.59
CA ALA A 59 -17.42 6.31 -8.58
C ALA A 59 -17.88 7.02 -9.87
N PRO A 60 -18.28 8.30 -9.79
CA PRO A 60 -18.55 9.12 -10.97
C PRO A 60 -17.34 9.20 -11.91
N GLN A 61 -17.60 9.39 -13.21
CA GLN A 61 -16.52 9.42 -14.22
C GLN A 61 -15.51 10.54 -13.95
N ASP A 62 -15.98 11.72 -13.53
CA ASP A 62 -15.15 12.86 -13.16
C ASP A 62 -14.26 12.57 -11.92
N VAL A 63 -14.74 11.76 -10.98
CA VAL A 63 -13.92 11.25 -9.87
C VAL A 63 -12.85 10.27 -10.37
N LYS A 64 -13.21 9.36 -11.29
CA LYS A 64 -12.25 8.43 -11.91
C LYS A 64 -11.18 9.20 -12.69
N ASP A 65 -11.58 10.17 -13.51
CA ASP A 65 -10.68 11.00 -14.32
C ASP A 65 -9.71 11.79 -13.43
N ALA A 66 -10.21 12.38 -12.34
CA ALA A 66 -9.37 13.08 -11.35
C ALA A 66 -8.33 12.15 -10.71
N TRP A 67 -8.70 10.89 -10.40
CA TRP A 67 -7.75 9.90 -9.88
C TRP A 67 -6.69 9.55 -10.91
N MET A 68 -7.09 9.23 -12.14
CA MET A 68 -6.17 8.85 -13.21
C MET A 68 -5.20 9.98 -13.55
N GLU A 69 -5.67 11.23 -13.55
CA GLU A 69 -4.81 12.40 -13.74
C GLU A 69 -3.81 12.56 -12.59
N ALA A 70 -4.26 12.44 -11.33
CA ALA A 70 -3.37 12.52 -10.16
C ALA A 70 -2.32 11.39 -10.17
N ALA A 71 -2.73 10.18 -10.51
CA ALA A 71 -1.84 9.03 -10.61
C ALA A 71 -0.77 9.22 -11.70
N LYS A 72 -1.17 9.77 -12.85
CA LYS A 72 -0.29 10.12 -13.95
C LYS A 72 0.70 11.21 -13.58
N ASP A 73 0.23 12.29 -12.93
CA ASP A 73 1.08 13.43 -12.51
C ASP A 73 2.20 12.98 -11.56
N ILE A 74 1.89 12.05 -10.65
CA ILE A 74 2.83 11.55 -9.63
C ILE A 74 3.61 10.30 -10.10
N ASN A 75 3.22 9.72 -11.24
CA ASN A 75 3.75 8.44 -11.73
C ASN A 75 3.67 7.35 -10.64
N ALA A 76 2.46 7.19 -10.10
CA ALA A 76 2.09 6.20 -9.09
C ALA A 76 0.57 6.00 -9.07
N ASN A 77 0.10 4.75 -8.91
CA ASN A 77 -1.34 4.46 -8.93
C ASN A 77 -2.09 4.72 -7.62
N GLY A 78 -1.45 5.26 -6.58
CA GLY A 78 -2.07 5.50 -5.26
C GLY A 78 -2.47 4.25 -4.47
N MET A 79 -2.27 3.05 -5.03
CA MET A 79 -2.72 1.77 -4.47
C MET A 79 -1.61 0.91 -3.89
N GLY A 80 -0.34 1.32 -4.07
CA GLY A 80 0.80 0.56 -3.60
C GLY A 80 1.05 -0.73 -4.41
N ILE A 81 0.45 -0.87 -5.60
CA ILE A 81 0.61 -2.03 -6.48
C ILE A 81 1.65 -1.70 -7.56
N LYS A 82 2.65 -2.55 -7.73
CA LYS A 82 3.67 -2.42 -8.79
C LYS A 82 3.12 -2.93 -10.12
N LYS A 83 3.75 -2.54 -11.24
CA LYS A 83 3.38 -2.98 -12.60
C LYS A 83 3.34 -4.51 -12.78
N ASN A 84 4.12 -5.25 -11.98
CA ASN A 84 4.14 -6.71 -11.99
C ASN A 84 3.06 -7.34 -11.07
N GLY A 85 2.08 -6.57 -10.62
CA GLY A 85 1.01 -7.01 -9.72
C GLY A 85 1.43 -7.19 -8.26
N MET A 86 2.72 -7.12 -7.92
CA MET A 86 3.18 -7.26 -6.54
C MET A 86 2.90 -6.00 -5.72
N LEU A 87 2.56 -6.16 -4.44
CA LEU A 87 2.43 -5.03 -3.51
C LEU A 87 3.81 -4.48 -3.12
N SER A 88 3.92 -3.15 -3.13
CA SER A 88 5.02 -2.41 -2.51
C SER A 88 4.75 -2.16 -1.02
N HIS A 89 3.50 -1.87 -0.68
CA HIS A 89 2.96 -1.70 0.66
C HIS A 89 1.44 -1.81 0.58
N ILE A 90 0.79 -1.95 1.74
CA ILE A 90 -0.68 -1.85 1.83
C ILE A 90 -1.01 -0.37 1.95
N SER A 91 -1.62 0.21 0.91
CA SER A 91 -2.10 1.60 0.94
C SER A 91 -3.25 1.77 1.93
N GLN A 92 -3.49 2.99 2.40
CA GLN A 92 -4.59 3.30 3.30
C GLN A 92 -5.96 3.09 2.65
N MET A 93 -6.08 3.26 1.32
CA MET A 93 -7.28 2.84 0.59
C MET A 93 -7.51 1.33 0.70
N MET A 94 -6.45 0.53 0.54
CA MET A 94 -6.54 -0.92 0.74
C MET A 94 -6.84 -1.28 2.20
N VAL A 95 -6.29 -0.54 3.18
CA VAL A 95 -6.63 -0.72 4.59
C VAL A 95 -8.12 -0.46 4.84
N GLN A 96 -8.69 0.61 4.27
CA GLN A 96 -10.13 0.88 4.37
C GLN A 96 -10.96 -0.24 3.77
N ARG A 97 -10.58 -0.74 2.58
CA ARG A 97 -11.22 -1.88 1.90
C ARG A 97 -11.20 -3.15 2.76
N LEU A 98 -10.03 -3.52 3.27
CA LEU A 98 -9.85 -4.70 4.13
C LEU A 98 -10.66 -4.57 5.43
N ASN A 99 -10.71 -3.36 6.02
CA ASN A 99 -11.50 -3.12 7.22
C ASN A 99 -13.01 -3.29 6.97
N LYS A 100 -13.53 -2.83 5.82
CA LYS A 100 -14.93 -3.07 5.45
C LYS A 100 -15.20 -4.56 5.25
N GLN A 101 -14.31 -5.27 4.55
CA GLN A 101 -14.41 -6.71 4.32
C GLN A 101 -14.49 -7.50 5.63
N LEU A 102 -13.62 -7.18 6.60
CA LEU A 102 -13.56 -7.86 7.89
C LEU A 102 -14.78 -7.59 8.78
N LYS A 103 -15.43 -6.42 8.62
CA LYS A 103 -16.65 -6.08 9.37
C LYS A 103 -17.91 -6.71 8.78
N GLY A 104 -17.85 -7.24 7.57
CA GLY A 104 -19.04 -7.69 6.81
C GLY A 104 -19.90 -6.52 6.32
N ASP A 105 -19.36 -5.30 6.30
CA ASP A 105 -20.04 -4.11 5.80
C ASP A 105 -19.91 -4.06 4.26
N GLY A 106 -20.77 -4.83 3.58
CA GLY A 106 -20.90 -4.81 2.11
C GLY A 106 -20.81 -6.20 1.46
N ASP A 107 -21.05 -6.22 0.15
CA ASP A 107 -20.74 -7.38 -0.68
C ASP A 107 -19.21 -7.52 -0.75
N ALA A 108 -18.67 -8.66 -0.32
CA ALA A 108 -17.22 -8.91 -0.30
C ALA A 108 -16.58 -8.72 -1.68
N ASP A 109 -17.37 -8.90 -2.74
CA ASP A 109 -16.95 -8.78 -4.13
C ASP A 109 -17.16 -7.37 -4.70
N ASN A 110 -17.87 -6.48 -4.00
CA ASN A 110 -18.20 -5.13 -4.45
C ASN A 110 -17.98 -4.06 -3.36
N ILE A 111 -16.83 -4.13 -2.68
CA ILE A 111 -16.47 -3.16 -1.65
C ILE A 111 -16.13 -1.82 -2.30
N ASP A 112 -17.01 -0.86 -2.13
CA ASP A 112 -16.84 0.51 -2.60
C ASP A 112 -16.36 1.44 -1.47
N ILE A 113 -15.21 2.07 -1.67
CA ILE A 113 -14.60 3.02 -0.73
C ILE A 113 -14.91 4.45 -1.11
N LEU A 114 -14.81 4.79 -2.40
CA LEU A 114 -15.01 6.15 -2.89
C LEU A 114 -16.49 6.54 -2.95
N GLY A 115 -17.40 5.57 -3.06
CA GLY A 115 -18.83 5.81 -3.20
C GLY A 115 -19.18 6.41 -4.56
N ASN A 116 -20.40 6.95 -4.67
CA ASN A 116 -20.98 7.43 -5.92
C ASN A 116 -21.07 8.97 -6.02
N THR A 117 -20.33 9.71 -5.17
CA THR A 117 -20.32 11.18 -5.16
C THR A 117 -18.90 11.73 -4.99
N THR A 118 -18.68 12.97 -5.41
CA THR A 118 -17.43 13.70 -5.16
C THR A 118 -17.19 13.87 -3.65
N GLU A 119 -18.24 14.13 -2.87
CA GLU A 119 -18.15 14.28 -1.42
C GLU A 119 -17.70 12.99 -0.72
N SER A 120 -18.24 11.83 -1.11
CA SER A 120 -17.84 10.54 -0.54
C SER A 120 -16.39 10.22 -0.89
N ALA A 121 -15.96 10.52 -2.12
CA ALA A 121 -14.57 10.33 -2.54
C ALA A 121 -13.60 11.23 -1.75
N ILE A 122 -13.97 12.49 -1.51
CA ILE A 122 -13.19 13.42 -0.67
C ILE A 122 -13.10 12.91 0.76
N GLN A 123 -14.22 12.46 1.36
CA GLN A 123 -14.23 11.95 2.73
C GLN A 123 -13.34 10.71 2.88
N ALA A 124 -13.47 9.74 1.98
CA ALA A 124 -12.68 8.52 1.98
C ALA A 124 -11.19 8.82 1.81
N THR A 125 -10.83 9.69 0.87
CA THR A 125 -9.44 10.06 0.59
C THR A 125 -8.83 10.89 1.72
N SER A 126 -9.58 11.85 2.28
CA SER A 126 -9.13 12.64 3.43
C SER A 126 -8.86 11.75 4.64
N ARG A 127 -9.69 10.73 4.86
CA ARG A 127 -9.47 9.73 5.90
C ARG A 127 -8.21 8.92 5.65
N ALA A 128 -8.01 8.45 4.41
CA ALA A 128 -6.82 7.70 4.01
C ALA A 128 -5.55 8.51 4.24
N LEU A 129 -5.54 9.78 3.80
CA LEU A 129 -4.43 10.69 4.00
C LEU A 129 -4.15 10.98 5.48
N TYR A 130 -5.20 11.20 6.28
CA TYR A 130 -5.05 11.40 7.72
C TYR A 130 -4.42 10.17 8.38
N ASP A 131 -4.92 8.97 8.11
CA ASP A 131 -4.40 7.73 8.70
C ASP A 131 -2.96 7.43 8.21
N LEU A 132 -2.59 7.88 7.00
CA LEU A 132 -1.22 7.79 6.48
C LEU A 132 -0.24 8.69 7.25
N ASP A 133 -0.66 9.92 7.54
CA ASP A 133 0.13 10.92 8.28
C ASP A 133 0.12 10.67 9.81
N HIS A 134 -0.85 9.90 10.31
CA HIS A 134 -1.04 9.62 11.74
C HIS A 134 -1.07 8.11 12.02
N PRO A 135 0.05 7.38 11.83
CA PRO A 135 0.09 5.95 12.05
C PRO A 135 -0.21 5.61 13.52
N ARG A 136 -1.11 4.66 13.74
CA ARG A 136 -1.51 4.22 15.10
C ARG A 136 -0.35 3.64 15.90
N GLU A 137 0.56 2.96 15.20
CA GLU A 137 1.75 2.37 15.78
C GLU A 137 2.96 2.70 14.91
N TYR A 138 4.07 3.05 15.56
CA TYR A 138 5.33 3.20 14.85
C TYR A 138 5.90 1.80 14.56
N VAL A 139 5.80 1.40 13.30
CA VAL A 139 6.46 0.21 12.76
C VAL A 139 7.64 0.68 11.92
N PRO A 140 8.89 0.28 12.23
CA PRO A 140 10.03 0.57 11.37
C PRO A 140 9.78 0.08 9.94
N LYS A 141 9.74 1.02 8.99
CA LYS A 141 9.55 0.73 7.56
C LYS A 141 10.90 0.73 6.85
N SER A 142 11.09 -0.17 5.88
CA SER A 142 12.24 -0.08 4.98
C SER A 142 12.19 1.23 4.17
N ILE A 143 13.34 1.70 3.69
CA ILE A 143 13.43 2.92 2.88
C ILE A 143 12.54 2.84 1.64
N GLU A 144 12.43 1.67 1.02
CA GLU A 144 11.57 1.43 -0.13
C GLU A 144 10.08 1.62 0.20
N VAL A 145 9.63 1.06 1.34
CA VAL A 145 8.25 1.22 1.80
C VAL A 145 7.97 2.68 2.17
N GLN A 146 8.92 3.38 2.79
CA GLN A 146 8.77 4.81 3.09
C GLN A 146 8.57 5.64 1.82
N ARG A 147 9.39 5.41 0.79
CA ARG A 147 9.26 6.10 -0.52
C ARG A 147 7.93 5.80 -1.19
N ALA A 148 7.47 4.56 -1.11
CA ALA A 148 6.17 4.17 -1.67
C ALA A 148 5.01 4.86 -0.94
N CYS A 149 5.04 4.94 0.40
CA CYS A 149 4.07 5.70 1.19
C CYS A 149 4.13 7.21 0.89
N MET A 150 5.30 7.78 0.62
CA MET A 150 5.39 9.20 0.21
C MET A 150 4.70 9.45 -1.13
N LYS A 151 4.87 8.54 -2.11
CA LYS A 151 4.15 8.64 -3.38
C LYS A 151 2.63 8.45 -3.23
N GLU A 152 2.21 7.50 -2.39
CA GLU A 152 0.80 7.34 -2.02
C GLU A 152 0.22 8.66 -1.49
N ARG A 153 0.94 9.30 -0.56
CA ARG A 153 0.56 10.60 0.00
C ARG A 153 0.42 11.67 -1.07
N GLU A 154 1.39 11.78 -1.98
CA GLU A 154 1.37 12.74 -3.09
C GLU A 154 0.17 12.53 -4.01
N VAL A 155 -0.16 11.27 -4.35
CA VAL A 155 -1.36 10.96 -5.14
C VAL A 155 -2.63 11.39 -4.40
N TYR A 156 -2.75 11.10 -3.10
CA TYR A 156 -3.95 11.49 -2.33
C TYR A 156 -4.12 13.00 -2.22
N VAL A 157 -3.04 13.74 -2.05
CA VAL A 157 -3.08 15.22 -2.05
C VAL A 157 -3.50 15.75 -3.42
N ALA A 158 -2.86 15.29 -4.50
CA ALA A 158 -3.20 15.71 -5.85
C ALA A 158 -4.65 15.35 -6.23
N PHE A 159 -5.12 14.17 -5.81
CA PHE A 159 -6.49 13.74 -6.04
C PHE A 159 -7.49 14.63 -5.30
N LEU A 160 -7.26 14.93 -4.01
CA LEU A 160 -8.11 15.84 -3.23
C LEU A 160 -8.19 17.24 -3.86
N GLU A 161 -7.07 17.79 -4.32
CA GLU A 161 -7.06 19.10 -5.00
C GLU A 161 -7.92 19.10 -6.27
N LYS A 162 -7.93 18.01 -7.03
CA LYS A 162 -8.77 17.88 -8.22
C LYS A 162 -10.25 17.70 -7.85
N LEU A 163 -10.57 16.91 -6.83
CA LEU A 163 -11.94 16.74 -6.35
C LEU A 163 -12.54 18.05 -5.80
N GLU A 164 -11.75 18.86 -5.08
CA GLU A 164 -12.20 20.16 -4.59
C GLU A 164 -12.51 21.13 -5.75
N LYS A 165 -11.78 21.05 -6.88
CA LYS A 165 -12.13 21.83 -8.08
C LYS A 165 -13.46 21.40 -8.68
N LEU A 166 -13.76 20.10 -8.69
CA LEU A 166 -15.04 19.59 -9.20
C LEU A 166 -16.23 20.16 -8.43
N LYS A 167 -16.12 20.33 -7.11
CA LYS A 167 -17.16 20.95 -6.27
C LYS A 167 -17.48 22.40 -6.63
N VAL A 168 -16.47 23.17 -7.05
CA VAL A 168 -16.61 24.61 -7.35
C VAL A 168 -17.23 24.85 -8.73
N SER A 169 -17.40 23.81 -9.54
CA SER A 169 -17.88 23.89 -10.93
C SER A 169 -19.40 24.09 -11.10
N TRP A 170 -20.16 24.28 -10.00
CA TRP A 170 -21.63 24.36 -9.99
C TRP A 170 -22.15 25.73 -9.53
#